data_AF-A0A660MHG1-F1
#
_entry.id   AF-A0A660MHG1-F1
#
_cell.length_a   1.000
_cell.length_b   1.000
_cell.length_c   1.000
_cell.angle_alpha   90.00
_cell.angle_beta   90.00
_cell.angle_gamma   90.00
#
_symmetry.space_group_name_H-M   'P 1'
#
loop_
_entity.id
_entity.type
_entity.pdbx_description
1 polymer ?
#
loop_
_entity_poly.entity_id
_entity_poly.type
_entity_poly.pdbx_seq_one_letter_code
_entity_poly.pdbx_strand_id
1 'polypeptide(L)' 'MKKTALLATTASAPAAPVFNIFELGIKDGQSAAYDQIGDENIRTSLAKEPGTLAIYSVKQKTNPQMAYMIEIYADDAA' A
#
# COMPACT_ATOMS: atom_id res chain seq x y z
N MET A 1 -2.17 25.49 47.82
CA MET A 1 -1.85 26.10 46.50
C MET A 1 -2.13 25.05 45.42
N LYS A 2 -3.12 25.28 44.54
CA LYS A 2 -3.41 24.39 43.40
C LYS A 2 -2.52 24.83 42.22
N LYS A 3 -1.64 23.95 41.74
CA LYS A 3 -0.89 24.15 40.49
C LYS A 3 -1.69 23.50 39.35
N THR A 4 -2.21 24.32 38.46
CA THR A 4 -2.81 23.87 37.19
C THR A 4 -1.71 23.80 36.16
N ALA A 5 -1.45 22.62 35.60
CA ALA A 5 -0.56 22.44 34.46
C ALA A 5 -1.41 22.49 33.17
N LEU A 6 -1.00 23.34 32.23
CA LEU A 6 -1.60 23.44 30.90
C LEU A 6 -0.82 22.52 29.95
N LEU A 7 -1.42 21.43 29.49
CA LEU A 7 -0.87 20.64 28.39
C LEU A 7 -1.20 21.36 27.07
N ALA A 8 -0.19 21.88 26.39
CA ALA A 8 -0.32 22.36 25.03
C ALA A 8 -0.26 21.15 24.08
N THR A 9 -1.40 20.75 23.54
CA THR A 9 -1.46 19.76 22.45
C THR A 9 -1.09 20.44 21.13
N THR A 10 0.12 20.22 20.63
CA THR A 10 0.44 20.58 19.24
C THR A 10 -0.33 19.65 18.33
N ALA A 11 -1.31 20.17 17.58
CA ALA A 11 -1.98 19.40 16.54
C ALA A 11 -0.96 19.09 15.44
N SER A 12 -0.68 17.80 15.23
CA SER A 12 0.11 17.37 14.06
C SER A 12 -0.70 17.63 12.80
N ALA A 13 -0.05 18.12 11.74
CA ALA A 13 -0.65 18.16 10.42
C ALA A 13 -1.07 16.72 10.01
N PRO A 14 -2.17 16.54 9.27
CA PRO A 14 -2.53 15.25 8.73
C PRO A 14 -1.40 14.76 7.81
N ALA A 15 -0.96 13.52 8.01
CA ALA A 15 0.08 12.93 7.18
C ALA A 15 -0.42 12.75 5.73
N ALA A 16 0.48 12.93 4.76
CA ALA A 16 0.14 12.81 3.35
C ALA A 16 0.17 11.34 2.93
N PRO A 17 -0.86 10.83 2.23
CA PRO A 17 -0.83 9.47 1.70
C PRO A 17 0.35 9.22 0.76
N VAL A 18 0.93 8.04 0.85
CA VAL A 18 1.99 7.58 -0.04
C VAL A 18 1.37 6.80 -1.19
N PHE A 19 1.85 7.06 -2.41
CA PHE A 19 1.37 6.41 -3.63
C PHE A 19 2.55 5.85 -4.42
N ASN A 20 2.66 4.52 -4.45
CA ASN A 20 3.74 3.80 -5.13
C ASN A 20 3.21 3.06 -6.36
N ILE A 21 4.02 3.01 -7.42
CA ILE A 21 3.79 2.19 -8.60
C ILE A 21 5.03 1.35 -8.85
N PHE A 22 4.85 0.03 -8.94
CA PHE A 22 5.90 -0.91 -9.32
C PHE A 22 5.58 -1.53 -10.68
N GLU A 23 6.56 -1.52 -11.57
CA GLU A 23 6.49 -2.22 -12.86
C GLU A 23 7.10 -3.62 -12.72
N LEU A 24 6.32 -4.65 -13.01
CA LEU A 24 6.69 -6.03 -12.76
C LEU A 24 6.62 -6.84 -14.06
N GLY A 25 7.78 -7.30 -14.53
CA GLY A 25 7.87 -8.28 -15.60
C GLY A 25 7.54 -9.68 -15.08
N ILE A 26 6.55 -10.32 -15.70
CA ILE A 26 6.15 -11.69 -15.42
C ILE A 26 6.90 -12.60 -16.39
N LYS A 27 7.53 -13.65 -15.86
CA LYS A 27 8.21 -14.66 -16.67
C LYS A 27 7.19 -15.52 -17.43
N ASP A 28 7.55 -15.93 -18.65
CA ASP A 28 6.77 -16.87 -19.46
C ASP A 28 6.29 -18.09 -18.65
N GLY A 29 5.00 -18.37 -18.73
CA GLY A 29 4.35 -19.48 -18.02
C GLY A 29 4.01 -19.20 -16.55
N GLN A 30 4.43 -18.07 -15.97
CA GLN A 30 4.25 -17.78 -14.54
C GLN A 30 3.02 -16.91 -14.22
N SER A 31 2.20 -16.52 -15.21
CA SER A 31 1.07 -15.62 -15.00
C SER A 31 0.09 -16.08 -13.91
N ALA A 32 -0.22 -17.37 -13.84
CA ALA A 32 -1.13 -17.89 -12.81
C ALA A 32 -0.51 -17.84 -11.40
N ALA A 33 0.78 -18.16 -11.30
CA ALA A 33 1.51 -18.06 -10.03
C ALA A 33 1.61 -16.60 -9.56
N TYR A 34 1.86 -15.68 -10.50
CA TYR A 34 1.82 -14.24 -10.22
C TYR A 34 0.46 -13.80 -9.70
N ASP A 35 -0.64 -14.18 -10.36
CA ASP A 35 -1.99 -13.79 -9.95
C ASP A 35 -2.33 -14.30 -8.55
N GLN A 36 -1.98 -15.54 -8.23
CA GLN A 36 -2.20 -16.12 -6.92
C GLN A 36 -1.39 -15.38 -5.83
N ILE A 37 -0.08 -15.22 -6.04
CA ILE A 37 0.80 -14.57 -5.05
C ILE A 37 0.41 -13.10 -4.86
N GLY A 38 0.03 -12.41 -5.95
CA GLY A 38 -0.48 -11.04 -5.90
C GLY A 38 -1.75 -10.91 -5.07
N ASP A 39 -2.76 -11.78 -5.28
CA ASP A 39 -3.99 -11.77 -4.48
C ASP A 39 -3.70 -12.08 -2.99
N GLU A 40 -2.84 -13.06 -2.71
CA GLU A 40 -2.44 -13.40 -1.33
C GLU A 40 -1.73 -12.22 -0.63
N ASN A 41 -0.81 -11.54 -1.31
CA ASN A 41 -0.14 -10.35 -0.81
C ASN A 41 -1.14 -9.22 -0.53
N ILE A 42 -1.98 -8.87 -1.51
CA ILE A 42 -2.99 -7.81 -1.37
C ILE A 42 -3.91 -8.06 -0.18
N ARG A 43 -4.45 -9.28 -0.06
CA ARG A 43 -5.35 -9.65 1.06
C ARG A 43 -4.64 -9.61 2.40
N THR A 44 -3.40 -10.06 2.45
CA THR A 44 -2.61 -10.09 3.68
C THR A 44 -2.29 -8.68 4.15
N SER A 45 -1.82 -7.81 3.25
CA SER A 45 -1.52 -6.41 3.56
C SER A 45 -2.75 -5.68 4.07
N LEU A 46 -3.88 -5.76 3.36
CA LEU A 46 -5.12 -5.13 3.81
C LEU A 46 -5.63 -5.66 5.16
N ALA A 47 -5.35 -6.92 5.49
CA ALA A 47 -5.79 -7.52 6.74
C ALA A 47 -4.84 -7.29 7.93
N LYS A 48 -3.53 -7.14 7.67
CA LYS A 48 -2.48 -7.23 8.70
C LYS A 48 -1.55 -6.02 8.78
N GLU A 49 -1.59 -5.11 7.82
CA GLU A 49 -0.72 -3.93 7.76
C GLU A 49 -1.56 -2.67 7.97
N PRO A 50 -1.66 -2.15 9.22
CA PRO A 50 -2.38 -0.92 9.49
C PRO A 50 -1.78 0.23 8.70
N GLY A 51 -2.61 0.97 7.97
CA GLY A 51 -2.16 2.07 7.12
C GLY A 51 -2.15 1.73 5.63
N THR A 52 -2.26 0.45 5.25
CA THR A 52 -2.54 0.05 3.87
C THR A 52 -3.97 0.44 3.49
N LEU A 53 -4.12 1.41 2.59
CA LEU A 53 -5.42 1.94 2.17
C LEU A 53 -5.99 1.17 0.97
N ALA A 54 -5.14 0.86 0.00
CA ALA A 54 -5.50 0.06 -1.17
C ALA A 54 -4.26 -0.53 -1.84
N ILE A 55 -4.42 -1.71 -2.43
CA ILE A 55 -3.43 -2.27 -3.34
C ILE A 55 -4.16 -2.83 -4.56
N TYR A 56 -3.64 -2.52 -5.76
CA TYR A 56 -4.17 -3.01 -7.02
C TYR A 56 -3.04 -3.65 -7.85
N SER A 57 -3.30 -4.83 -8.40
CA SER A 57 -2.49 -5.40 -9.47
C SER A 57 -3.28 -5.38 -10.77
N VAL A 58 -2.69 -4.79 -11.82
CA VAL A 58 -3.29 -4.73 -13.17
C VAL A 58 -2.26 -5.13 -14.22
N LYS A 59 -2.70 -5.77 -15.30
CA LYS A 59 -1.85 -6.17 -16.43
C LYS A 59 -2.02 -5.23 -17.61
N GLN A 60 -0.93 -4.93 -18.32
CA GLN A 60 -1.01 -4.20 -19.59
C GLN A 60 -1.86 -4.98 -20.59
N LYS A 61 -2.79 -4.29 -21.25
CA LYS A 61 -3.70 -4.91 -22.22
C LYS A 61 -2.97 -5.54 -23.41
N THR A 62 -1.91 -4.89 -23.91
CA THR A 62 -1.16 -5.33 -25.09
C THR A 62 0.02 -6.24 -24.75
N ASN A 63 0.45 -6.27 -23.48
CA ASN A 63 1.49 -7.15 -23.00
C ASN A 63 1.12 -7.71 -21.61
N PRO A 64 0.33 -8.79 -21.54
CA PRO A 64 -0.11 -9.37 -20.27
C PRO A 64 1.02 -9.89 -19.36
N GLN A 65 2.26 -9.93 -19.85
CA GLN A 65 3.44 -10.23 -19.04
C GLN A 65 4.05 -9.00 -18.36
N MET A 66 3.47 -7.83 -18.54
CA MET A 66 3.79 -6.64 -17.76
C MET A 66 2.63 -6.30 -16.86
N ALA A 67 2.88 -6.31 -15.56
CA ALA A 67 1.94 -5.89 -14.55
C ALA A 67 2.40 -4.61 -13.84
N TYR A 68 1.43 -3.90 -13.29
CA TYR A 68 1.62 -2.76 -12.42
C TYR A 68 1.01 -3.08 -11.05
N MET A 69 1.82 -3.02 -10.00
CA MET A 69 1.34 -3.01 -8.63
C MET A 69 1.24 -1.56 -8.17
N ILE A 70 0.05 -1.14 -7.76
CA ILE A 70 -0.23 0.19 -7.24
C ILE A 70 -0.55 0.03 -5.77
N GLU A 71 0.20 0.71 -4.92
CA GLU A 71 0.05 0.64 -3.47
C GLU A 71 -0.22 2.04 -2.92
N ILE A 72 -1.21 2.15 -2.05
CA ILE A 72 -1.63 3.39 -1.43
C ILE A 72 -1.62 3.22 0.08
N TYR A 73 -0.82 4.04 0.76
CA TYR A 73 -0.66 3.99 2.20
C TYR A 73 -1.08 5.31 2.86
N ALA A 74 -1.42 5.26 4.13
CA ALA A 74 -1.88 6.41 4.90
C ALA A 74 -0.79 7.47 5.06
N ASP A 75 0.46 7.05 5.20
CA ASP A 75 1.65 7.88 5.38
C ASP A 75 2.94 7.09 5.16
N ASP A 76 4.11 7.73 5.34
CA ASP A 76 5.44 7.13 5.17
C ASP A 76 5.80 6.09 6.25
N ALA A 77 5.06 6.01 7.36
CA ALA A 77 5.33 5.08 8.45
C ALA A 77 4.49 3.79 8.36
N ALA A 78 3.51 3.77 7.45
CA ALA A 78 2.70 2.60 7.11
C ALA A 78 3.49 1.56 6.30
#